data_AF-A0A8T4DNH9-F1
#
_entry.id   AF-A0A8T4DNH9-F1
#
_cell.length_a   1.000
_cell.length_b   1.000
_cell.length_c   1.000
_cell.angle_alpha   90.00
_cell.angle_beta   90.00
_cell.angle_gamma   90.00
#
_symmetry.space_group_name_H-M   'P 1'
#
loop_
_entity.id
_entity.type
_entity.pdbx_description
1 polymer ?
#
loop_
_entity_poly.entity_id
_entity_poly.type
_entity_poly.pdbx_seq_one_letter_code
_entity_poly.pdbx_strand_id
1 'polypeptide(L)'
;MMKVSKTQYHSWKAGSLPEGCKRCVKGEKLVLFITGLCSQRCEFCPVSDRKLYKDVIYANERPIDPKAGDESVAKAIIEEAAACSATGAGITGGDPLVRLDRTVKAIRLLKKRFGKSFHIHLYTPLRLVSEQSLKNLFDAGLDEIRFHPRIGGRISGPSESKREWRRVGLAKRYSWAVGVEIPALPGKEEETRELISFLKGRIDFLNINELELADNEVWRREQERDSSLRTKDGFSYAIKGSEELAKRLLQYSSGLGIRTHYCTCTLKDRVQLAKRVLRRAKNIRLQTDIMDKEGMLTRGAVYLPSLKPGFGYRKKLSSLNPLEKQKILKKLGSIRDCIARENSLQKGLLFIDKDKLRIVTSSAIVRRIRLMAGFERAIVTEYPTFDALELEVEFLR
;
A
#
# COMPACT_ATOMS: atom_id res chain seq x y z
N MET A 1 -0.16 -14.13 -32.46
CA MET A 1 -0.84 -14.02 -31.14
C MET A 1 0.11 -14.47 -30.06
N MET A 2 0.25 -13.74 -28.95
CA MET A 2 1.11 -14.18 -27.84
C MET A 2 0.47 -15.34 -27.05
N LYS A 3 1.30 -16.20 -26.46
CA LYS A 3 0.81 -17.27 -25.59
C LYS A 3 0.32 -16.70 -24.26
N VAL A 4 -0.95 -16.90 -23.96
CA VAL A 4 -1.53 -16.62 -22.64
C VAL A 4 -1.22 -17.78 -21.69
N SER A 5 -0.77 -17.47 -20.48
CA SER A 5 -0.40 -18.47 -19.47
C SER A 5 -0.76 -18.01 -18.07
N LYS A 6 -1.15 -18.97 -17.22
CA LYS A 6 -1.31 -18.75 -15.78
C LYS A 6 0.08 -18.67 -15.14
N THR A 7 0.23 -17.74 -14.20
CA THR A 7 1.44 -17.57 -13.39
C THR A 7 1.33 -18.39 -12.10
N GLN A 8 2.46 -18.65 -11.44
CA GLN A 8 2.50 -19.25 -10.11
C GLN A 8 1.84 -18.39 -9.01
N TYR A 9 1.48 -17.14 -9.30
CA TYR A 9 0.95 -16.18 -8.33
C TYR A 9 -0.55 -15.91 -8.52
N HIS A 10 -1.34 -16.92 -8.91
CA HIS A 10 -2.79 -16.79 -9.12
C HIS A 10 -3.22 -15.70 -10.13
N SER A 11 -2.36 -15.35 -11.08
CA SER A 11 -2.58 -14.30 -12.09
C SER A 11 -2.28 -14.82 -13.49
N TRP A 12 -2.59 -14.06 -14.55
CA TRP A 12 -2.37 -14.50 -15.94
C TRP A 12 -1.56 -13.49 -16.74
N LYS A 13 -0.78 -13.95 -17.73
CA LYS A 13 0.03 -13.08 -18.58
C LYS A 13 0.06 -13.50 -20.03
N ALA A 14 0.21 -12.53 -20.92
CA ALA A 14 0.65 -12.66 -22.29
C ALA A 14 2.03 -11.98 -22.42
N GLY A 15 3.06 -12.75 -22.76
CA GLY A 15 4.45 -12.27 -22.76
C GLY A 15 5.10 -12.25 -21.36
N SER A 16 6.03 -11.32 -21.14
CA SER A 16 6.77 -11.15 -19.88
C SER A 16 6.11 -10.13 -18.95
N LEU A 17 6.22 -10.34 -17.63
CA LEU A 17 5.76 -9.37 -16.64
C LEU A 17 6.64 -8.11 -16.69
N PRO A 18 6.05 -6.90 -16.56
CA PRO A 18 6.84 -5.68 -16.39
C PRO A 18 7.59 -5.70 -15.06
N GLU A 19 8.67 -4.92 -14.98
CA GLU A 19 9.59 -4.94 -13.83
C GLU A 19 8.87 -4.54 -12.54
N GLY A 20 7.99 -3.53 -12.59
CA GLY A 20 7.12 -3.18 -11.48
C GLY A 20 6.26 -4.35 -10.98
N CYS A 21 5.76 -5.23 -11.86
CA CYS A 21 4.97 -6.40 -11.45
C CYS A 21 5.82 -7.53 -10.86
N LYS A 22 7.03 -7.77 -11.39
CA LYS A 22 7.96 -8.77 -10.84
C LYS A 22 8.33 -8.47 -9.39
N ARG A 23 8.50 -7.19 -9.05
CA ARG A 23 8.76 -6.73 -7.68
C ARG A 23 7.50 -6.82 -6.81
N CYS A 24 6.33 -6.53 -7.39
CA CYS A 24 5.04 -6.60 -6.69
C CYS A 24 4.79 -7.98 -6.08
N VAL A 25 4.94 -9.03 -6.90
CA VAL A 25 4.69 -10.41 -6.47
C VAL A 25 5.71 -10.92 -5.44
N LYS A 26 6.84 -10.23 -5.28
CA LYS A 26 7.87 -10.51 -4.26
C LYS A 26 7.69 -9.67 -2.99
N GLY A 27 6.68 -8.79 -2.92
CA GLY A 27 6.50 -7.86 -1.80
C GLY A 27 7.57 -6.78 -1.71
N GLU A 28 8.29 -6.51 -2.80
CA GLU A 28 9.51 -5.67 -2.82
C GLU A 28 9.25 -4.18 -2.89
N LYS A 29 7.99 -3.78 -2.94
CA LYS A 29 7.61 -2.42 -3.23
C LYS A 29 7.14 -1.69 -1.98
N LEU A 30 7.75 -0.53 -1.74
CA LEU A 30 7.08 0.52 -0.97
C LEU A 30 5.87 1.02 -1.79
N VAL A 31 4.69 1.05 -1.19
CA VAL A 31 3.54 1.78 -1.76
C VAL A 31 3.56 3.18 -1.19
N LEU A 32 3.90 4.17 -2.00
CA LEU A 32 3.98 5.57 -1.57
C LEU A 32 2.76 6.33 -2.09
N PHE A 33 1.78 6.56 -1.22
CA PHE A 33 0.62 7.39 -1.48
C PHE A 33 1.00 8.86 -1.25
N ILE A 34 1.16 9.63 -2.33
CA ILE A 34 1.80 10.97 -2.27
C ILE A 34 0.82 12.12 -1.99
N THR A 35 -0.46 11.92 -2.36
CA THR A 35 -1.58 12.81 -2.10
C THR A 35 -2.88 12.09 -2.46
N GLY A 36 -3.99 12.45 -1.83
CA GLY A 36 -5.31 11.98 -2.21
C GLY A 36 -6.08 12.92 -3.12
N LEU A 37 -5.52 14.10 -3.41
CA LEU A 37 -6.08 15.02 -4.40
C LEU A 37 -6.02 14.36 -5.79
N CYS A 38 -7.09 14.51 -6.57
CA CYS A 38 -7.20 13.93 -7.89
C CYS A 38 -7.96 14.86 -8.82
N SER A 39 -7.52 14.91 -10.08
CA SER A 39 -8.17 15.65 -11.16
C SER A 39 -9.35 14.88 -11.78
N GLN A 40 -9.55 13.61 -11.39
CA GLN A 40 -10.60 12.73 -11.89
C GLN A 40 -11.58 12.31 -10.79
N ARG A 41 -12.81 12.02 -11.20
CA ARG A 41 -13.88 11.44 -10.38
C ARG A 41 -14.28 10.11 -11.01
N CYS A 42 -13.87 9.01 -10.39
CA CYS A 42 -14.16 7.65 -10.88
C CYS A 42 -15.29 7.04 -10.06
N GLU A 43 -16.22 6.35 -10.72
CA GLU A 43 -17.32 5.61 -10.09
C GLU A 43 -16.81 4.35 -9.35
N PHE A 44 -15.58 3.92 -9.64
CA PHE A 44 -14.94 2.74 -9.04
C PHE A 44 -13.69 3.09 -8.22
N CYS A 45 -13.62 4.31 -7.67
CA CYS A 45 -12.41 4.78 -6.98
C CYS A 45 -12.07 3.85 -5.79
N PRO A 46 -10.85 3.27 -5.72
CA PRO A 46 -10.47 2.37 -4.62
C PRO A 46 -9.96 3.11 -3.37
N VAL A 47 -9.85 4.44 -3.43
CA VAL A 47 -9.28 5.24 -2.34
C VAL A 47 -10.30 5.40 -1.22
N SER A 48 -9.90 5.06 0.02
CA SER A 48 -10.73 5.20 1.22
C SER A 48 -11.16 6.65 1.48
N ASP A 49 -12.29 6.86 2.15
CA ASP A 49 -12.81 8.19 2.53
C ASP A 49 -11.83 9.03 3.37
N ARG A 50 -10.91 8.39 4.10
CA ARG A 50 -9.86 9.06 4.87
C ARG A 50 -8.79 9.72 4.00
N LYS A 51 -8.61 9.25 2.77
CA LYS A 51 -7.57 9.66 1.84
C LYS A 51 -8.14 10.41 0.64
N LEU A 52 -9.32 10.02 0.16
CA LEU A 52 -9.92 10.57 -1.06
C LEU A 52 -10.11 12.09 -0.96
N TYR A 53 -9.60 12.81 -1.95
CA TYR A 53 -9.61 14.29 -2.03
C TYR A 53 -8.99 15.03 -0.84
N LYS A 54 -8.09 14.36 -0.10
CA LYS A 54 -7.37 14.96 1.03
C LYS A 54 -5.88 14.99 0.72
N ASP A 55 -5.21 16.10 1.06
CA ASP A 55 -3.76 16.18 0.88
C ASP A 55 -3.04 15.50 2.06
N VAL A 56 -2.90 14.18 1.96
CA VAL A 56 -2.26 13.31 2.96
C VAL A 56 -1.24 12.40 2.30
N ILE A 57 -0.20 12.02 3.04
CA ILE A 57 0.87 11.12 2.57
C ILE A 57 0.80 9.82 3.38
N TYR A 58 0.99 8.68 2.71
CA TYR A 58 1.21 7.40 3.37
C TYR A 58 2.37 6.64 2.73
N ALA A 59 3.24 6.08 3.56
CA ALA A 59 4.21 5.07 3.16
C ALA A 59 3.68 3.72 3.66
N ASN A 60 3.25 2.85 2.74
CA ASN A 60 2.40 1.70 3.05
C ASN A 60 1.20 2.13 3.94
N GLU A 61 1.11 1.61 5.17
CA GLU A 61 0.07 1.96 6.15
C GLU A 61 0.49 3.11 7.10
N ARG A 62 1.75 3.57 7.06
CA ARG A 62 2.28 4.67 7.90
C ARG A 62 1.77 6.04 7.41
N PRO A 63 0.95 6.77 8.18
CA PRO A 63 0.62 8.15 7.85
C PRO A 63 1.84 9.05 8.01
N ILE A 64 1.97 10.01 7.11
CA ILE A 64 3.02 11.04 7.14
C ILE A 64 2.33 12.39 7.00
N ASP A 65 2.56 13.29 7.95
CA ASP A 65 2.05 14.66 7.86
C ASP A 65 2.84 15.42 6.78
N PRO A 66 2.19 15.85 5.68
CA PRO A 66 2.84 16.63 4.64
C PRO A 66 3.41 17.98 5.13
N LYS A 67 3.00 18.46 6.31
CA LYS A 67 3.46 19.72 6.91
C LYS A 67 4.61 19.54 7.91
N ALA A 68 5.07 18.32 8.19
CA ALA A 68 6.11 18.03 9.17
C ALA A 68 7.54 18.47 8.75
N GLY A 69 7.68 19.13 7.59
CA GLY A 69 8.96 19.52 6.99
C GLY A 69 9.59 18.41 6.14
N ASP A 70 10.36 18.82 5.13
CA ASP A 70 10.91 17.91 4.11
C ASP A 70 11.79 16.80 4.72
N GLU A 71 12.57 17.10 5.76
CA GLU A 71 13.44 16.12 6.44
C GLU A 71 12.63 15.04 7.17
N SER A 72 11.58 15.43 7.90
CA SER A 72 10.72 14.49 8.64
C SER A 72 9.95 13.58 7.69
N VAL A 73 9.40 14.15 6.62
CA VAL A 73 8.74 13.39 5.54
C VAL A 73 9.73 12.42 4.89
N ALA A 74 10.93 12.89 4.56
CA ALA A 74 11.95 12.06 3.94
C ALA A 74 12.38 10.89 4.84
N LYS A 75 12.62 11.17 6.12
CA LYS A 75 12.97 10.15 7.12
C LYS A 75 11.88 9.09 7.23
N ALA A 76 10.62 9.48 7.34
CA ALA A 76 9.51 8.54 7.46
C ALA A 76 9.37 7.62 6.22
N ILE A 77 9.55 8.17 5.01
CA ILE A 77 9.55 7.38 3.76
C ILE A 77 10.71 6.38 3.73
N ILE A 78 11.92 6.82 4.10
CA ILE A 78 13.13 5.98 4.09
C ILE A 78 13.02 4.86 5.11
N GLU A 79 12.61 5.17 6.35
CA GLU A 79 12.43 4.19 7.42
C GLU A 79 11.43 3.11 7.01
N GLU A 80 10.32 3.48 6.39
CA GLU A 80 9.32 2.51 5.95
C GLU A 80 9.80 1.64 4.78
N ALA A 81 10.48 2.23 3.79
CA ALA A 81 11.10 1.48 2.71
C ALA A 81 12.14 0.48 3.24
N ALA A 82 12.99 0.91 4.19
CA ALA A 82 13.99 0.06 4.82
C ALA A 82 13.35 -1.06 5.65
N ALA A 83 12.30 -0.73 6.42
CA ALA A 83 11.57 -1.71 7.22
C ALA A 83 10.94 -2.81 6.36
N CYS A 84 10.59 -2.56 5.10
CA CYS A 84 10.10 -3.59 4.18
C CYS A 84 11.20 -4.28 3.34
N SER A 85 12.48 -3.93 3.51
CA SER A 85 13.57 -4.28 2.57
C SER A 85 13.12 -4.04 1.12
N ALA A 86 12.55 -2.88 0.88
CA ALA A 86 12.03 -2.51 -0.43
C ALA A 86 13.20 -2.40 -1.42
N THR A 87 12.99 -2.89 -2.64
CA THR A 87 13.92 -2.73 -3.77
C THR A 87 13.31 -1.84 -4.85
N GLY A 88 12.09 -1.35 -4.64
CA GLY A 88 11.41 -0.41 -5.50
C GLY A 88 10.25 0.29 -4.81
N ALA A 89 9.62 1.24 -5.50
CA ALA A 89 8.43 1.92 -5.03
C ALA A 89 7.36 2.05 -6.12
N GLY A 90 6.10 1.96 -5.72
CA GLY A 90 4.95 2.39 -6.50
C GLY A 90 4.40 3.69 -5.95
N ILE A 91 4.54 4.78 -6.71
CA ILE A 91 4.02 6.09 -6.34
C ILE A 91 2.59 6.20 -6.85
N THR A 92 1.66 6.35 -5.91
CA THR A 92 0.21 6.35 -6.14
C THR A 92 -0.46 7.46 -5.32
N GLY A 93 -1.78 7.49 -5.28
CA GLY A 93 -2.53 8.55 -4.64
C GLY A 93 -3.97 8.63 -5.16
N GLY A 94 -4.47 9.86 -5.21
CA GLY A 94 -5.44 10.26 -6.22
C GLY A 94 -4.75 10.44 -7.57
N ASP A 95 -4.01 11.54 -7.70
CA ASP A 95 -3.17 11.84 -8.88
C ASP A 95 -1.84 12.45 -8.41
N PRO A 96 -0.71 11.71 -8.50
CA PRO A 96 0.61 12.20 -8.13
C PRO A 96 1.04 13.48 -8.85
N LEU A 97 0.48 13.79 -10.02
CA LEU A 97 0.80 15.00 -10.77
C LEU A 97 0.17 16.26 -10.15
N VAL A 98 -0.89 16.14 -9.33
CA VAL A 98 -1.45 17.27 -8.56
C VAL A 98 -0.42 17.84 -7.58
N ARG A 99 0.51 16.99 -7.12
CA ARG A 99 1.63 17.36 -6.25
C ARG A 99 2.97 17.00 -6.90
N LEU A 100 3.15 17.42 -8.17
CA LEU A 100 4.32 17.09 -8.99
C LEU A 100 5.65 17.33 -8.28
N ASP A 101 5.86 18.49 -7.64
CA ASP A 101 7.11 18.79 -6.95
C ASP A 101 7.40 17.82 -5.80
N ARG A 102 6.37 17.48 -5.02
CA ARG A 102 6.47 16.49 -3.94
C ARG A 102 6.80 15.10 -4.50
N THR A 103 6.14 14.72 -5.59
CA THR A 103 6.40 13.48 -6.31
C THR A 103 7.84 13.39 -6.80
N VAL A 104 8.35 14.45 -7.44
CA VAL A 104 9.74 14.56 -7.91
C VAL A 104 10.74 14.48 -6.75
N LYS A 105 10.49 15.20 -5.65
CA LYS A 105 11.30 15.13 -4.43
C LYS A 105 11.35 13.70 -3.88
N ALA A 106 10.22 13.00 -3.83
CA ALA A 106 10.16 11.62 -3.36
C ALA A 106 10.94 10.63 -4.25
N ILE A 107 10.85 10.78 -5.59
CA ILE A 107 11.63 9.96 -6.54
C ILE A 107 13.12 10.17 -6.30
N ARG A 108 13.58 11.43 -6.26
CA ARG A 108 14.99 11.78 -6.03
C ARG A 108 15.48 11.27 -4.68
N LEU A 109 14.67 11.39 -3.63
CA LEU A 109 14.98 10.89 -2.30
C LEU A 109 15.25 9.38 -2.32
N LEU A 110 14.33 8.60 -2.91
CA LEU A 110 14.45 7.14 -2.97
C LEU A 110 15.65 6.71 -3.81
N LYS A 111 15.86 7.32 -4.98
CA LYS A 111 17.04 7.06 -5.82
C LYS A 111 18.35 7.42 -5.12
N LYS A 112 18.40 8.55 -4.40
CA LYS A 112 19.58 8.96 -3.63
C LYS A 112 19.88 7.98 -2.49
N ARG A 113 18.85 7.51 -1.77
CA ARG A 113 19.02 6.68 -0.58
C ARG A 113 19.30 5.20 -0.89
N PHE A 114 18.65 4.65 -1.92
CA PHE A 114 18.67 3.22 -2.24
C PHE A 114 19.38 2.89 -3.55
N GLY A 115 19.87 3.91 -4.27
CA GLY A 115 20.64 3.76 -5.50
C GLY A 115 19.79 3.78 -6.77
N LYS A 116 20.49 3.89 -7.91
CA LYS A 116 19.86 3.99 -9.24
C LYS A 116 19.03 2.76 -9.62
N SER A 117 19.37 1.58 -9.09
CA SER A 117 18.67 0.31 -9.34
C SER A 117 17.37 0.14 -8.55
N PHE A 118 17.06 1.05 -7.61
CA PHE A 118 15.80 1.05 -6.89
C PHE A 118 14.66 1.44 -7.85
N HIS A 119 13.84 0.45 -8.27
CA HIS A 119 12.88 0.63 -9.35
C HIS A 119 11.63 1.38 -8.90
N ILE A 120 11.36 2.54 -9.51
CA ILE A 120 10.23 3.40 -9.19
C ILE A 120 9.27 3.42 -10.38
N HIS A 121 8.01 3.07 -10.11
CA HIS A 121 6.92 3.28 -11.05
C HIS A 121 5.87 4.20 -10.46
N LEU A 122 5.20 4.97 -11.32
CA LEU A 122 4.21 5.96 -10.92
C LEU A 122 2.89 5.71 -11.65
N TYR A 123 1.80 5.77 -10.91
CA TYR A 123 0.44 5.68 -11.41
C TYR A 123 -0.14 7.07 -11.59
N THR A 124 -0.65 7.40 -12.78
CA THR A 124 -1.29 8.71 -13.01
C THR A 124 -2.44 8.63 -14.00
N PRO A 125 -3.53 9.35 -13.76
CA PRO A 125 -4.48 9.68 -14.81
C PRO A 125 -3.84 10.53 -15.91
N LEU A 126 -4.53 10.64 -17.05
CA LEU A 126 -4.01 11.37 -18.23
C LEU A 126 -4.26 12.88 -18.20
N ARG A 127 -5.11 13.38 -17.30
CA ARG A 127 -5.60 14.77 -17.36
C ARG A 127 -4.50 15.81 -17.19
N LEU A 128 -3.55 15.56 -16.27
CA LEU A 128 -2.44 16.47 -15.96
C LEU A 128 -1.14 16.11 -16.68
N VAL A 129 -1.18 15.15 -17.61
CA VAL A 129 0.01 14.75 -18.38
C VAL A 129 0.35 15.83 -19.41
N SER A 130 1.55 16.37 -19.30
CA SER A 130 2.15 17.35 -20.20
C SER A 130 3.61 17.00 -20.46
N GLU A 131 4.23 17.60 -21.48
CA GLU A 131 5.67 17.40 -21.73
C GLU A 131 6.51 17.83 -20.52
N GLN A 132 6.16 18.95 -19.87
CA GLN A 132 6.86 19.44 -18.68
C GLN A 132 6.75 18.47 -17.50
N SER A 133 5.54 17.95 -17.22
CA SER A 133 5.36 17.01 -16.10
C SER A 133 6.13 15.71 -16.32
N LEU A 134 6.13 15.20 -17.56
CA LEU A 134 6.88 14.00 -17.91
C LEU A 134 8.40 14.24 -17.82
N LYS A 135 8.89 15.37 -18.33
CA LYS A 135 10.31 15.74 -18.21
C LYS A 135 10.75 15.77 -16.75
N ASN A 136 9.98 16.44 -15.89
CA ASN A 136 10.29 16.53 -14.46
C ASN A 136 10.37 15.15 -13.78
N LEU A 137 9.47 14.23 -14.13
CA LEU A 137 9.50 12.85 -13.61
C LEU A 137 10.70 12.06 -14.14
N PHE A 138 11.02 12.20 -15.42
CA PHE A 138 12.13 11.50 -16.04
C PHE A 138 13.46 11.96 -15.44
N ASP A 139 13.67 13.28 -15.36
CA ASP A 139 14.86 13.91 -14.77
C ASP A 139 14.99 13.60 -13.27
N ALA A 140 13.89 13.27 -12.58
CA ALA A 140 13.93 12.80 -11.20
C ALA A 140 14.45 11.36 -11.05
N GLY A 141 14.43 10.59 -12.14
CA GLY A 141 14.84 9.18 -12.19
C GLY A 141 13.68 8.18 -12.15
N LEU A 142 12.49 8.53 -12.65
CA LEU A 142 11.39 7.56 -12.79
C LEU A 142 11.75 6.47 -13.82
N ASP A 143 11.55 5.19 -13.48
CA ASP A 143 11.89 4.05 -14.36
C ASP A 143 10.71 3.57 -15.21
N GLU A 144 9.48 3.73 -14.71
CA GLU A 144 8.26 3.21 -15.33
C GLU A 144 7.05 4.12 -15.03
N ILE A 145 6.27 4.46 -16.04
CA ILE A 145 5.02 5.25 -15.87
C ILE A 145 3.82 4.41 -16.27
N ARG A 146 2.78 4.40 -15.43
CA ARG A 146 1.53 3.68 -15.66
C ARG A 146 0.37 4.66 -15.75
N PHE A 147 -0.21 4.76 -16.94
CA PHE A 147 -1.37 5.61 -17.16
C PHE A 147 -2.67 4.90 -16.80
N HIS A 148 -3.57 5.62 -16.13
CA HIS A 148 -4.95 5.23 -15.84
C HIS A 148 -5.90 6.04 -16.73
N PRO A 149 -6.07 5.67 -18.02
CA PRO A 149 -7.04 6.30 -18.88
C PRO A 149 -8.46 6.04 -18.35
N ARG A 150 -9.36 7.00 -18.56
CA ARG A 150 -10.79 6.78 -18.30
C ARG A 150 -11.34 5.85 -19.38
N ILE A 151 -12.16 4.89 -18.95
CA ILE A 151 -12.90 3.96 -19.80
C ILE A 151 -14.37 4.31 -19.60
N GLY A 152 -14.95 5.02 -20.57
CA GLY A 152 -16.31 5.55 -20.43
C GLY A 152 -16.49 6.48 -19.21
N GLY A 153 -17.73 6.59 -18.76
CA GLY A 153 -18.13 7.33 -17.56
C GLY A 153 -19.30 8.28 -17.81
N ARG A 154 -20.16 8.46 -16.81
CA ARG A 154 -21.33 9.36 -16.91
C ARG A 154 -20.97 10.85 -16.87
N ILE A 155 -19.81 11.20 -16.33
CA ILE A 155 -19.42 12.58 -15.99
C ILE A 155 -18.72 13.31 -17.15
N SER A 156 -18.29 12.60 -18.19
CA SER A 156 -17.52 13.16 -19.31
C SER A 156 -17.76 12.35 -20.57
N GLY A 157 -18.03 13.02 -21.68
CA GLY A 157 -18.43 12.38 -22.93
C GLY A 157 -17.32 11.54 -23.58
N PRO A 158 -17.66 10.57 -24.47
CA PRO A 158 -16.69 9.69 -25.13
C PRO A 158 -15.57 10.41 -25.90
N SER A 159 -15.85 11.60 -26.44
CA SER A 159 -14.89 12.42 -27.20
C SER A 159 -13.77 12.98 -26.33
N GLU A 160 -14.06 13.34 -25.08
CA GLU A 160 -13.08 13.87 -24.14
C GLU A 160 -12.06 12.80 -23.77
N SER A 161 -12.52 11.59 -23.41
CA SER A 161 -11.67 10.44 -23.10
C SER A 161 -10.69 10.12 -24.24
N LYS A 162 -11.17 10.08 -25.49
CA LYS A 162 -10.30 9.81 -26.66
C LYS A 162 -9.25 10.89 -26.88
N ARG A 163 -9.56 12.16 -26.58
CA ARG A 163 -8.57 13.24 -26.64
C ARG A 163 -7.48 13.06 -25.58
N GLU A 164 -7.83 12.61 -24.38
CA GLU A 164 -6.86 12.36 -23.32
C GLU A 164 -5.91 11.21 -23.66
N TRP A 165 -6.42 10.13 -24.29
CA TRP A 165 -5.60 8.95 -24.66
C TRP A 165 -4.37 9.32 -25.51
N ARG A 166 -4.46 10.36 -26.34
CA ARG A 166 -3.33 10.85 -27.14
C ARG A 166 -2.12 11.27 -26.30
N ARG A 167 -2.32 11.68 -25.04
CA ARG A 167 -1.23 12.07 -24.13
C ARG A 167 -0.30 10.90 -23.75
N VAL A 168 -0.76 9.64 -23.88
CA VAL A 168 0.09 8.45 -23.69
C VAL A 168 1.33 8.52 -24.61
N GLY A 169 1.17 9.02 -25.84
CA GLY A 169 2.25 9.14 -26.81
C GLY A 169 3.40 10.05 -26.37
N LEU A 170 3.13 11.04 -25.51
CA LEU A 170 4.16 11.96 -25.01
C LEU A 170 5.22 11.24 -24.18
N ALA A 171 4.86 10.13 -23.52
CA ALA A 171 5.80 9.36 -22.70
C ALA A 171 6.82 8.58 -23.51
N LYS A 172 6.59 8.33 -24.82
CA LYS A 172 7.53 7.57 -25.66
C LYS A 172 8.81 8.34 -26.01
N ARG A 173 8.89 9.63 -25.68
CA ARG A 173 10.09 10.46 -25.87
C ARG A 173 11.23 10.13 -24.87
N TYR A 174 10.95 9.33 -23.84
CA TYR A 174 11.85 9.05 -22.74
C TYR A 174 12.18 7.55 -22.65
N SER A 175 13.35 7.22 -22.10
CA SER A 175 13.87 5.84 -22.02
C SER A 175 13.36 5.03 -20.81
N TRP A 176 12.17 5.34 -20.30
CA TRP A 176 11.48 4.57 -19.26
C TRP A 176 10.55 3.52 -19.88
N ALA A 177 9.95 2.66 -19.05
CA ALA A 177 8.86 1.79 -19.48
C ALA A 177 7.51 2.52 -19.41
N VAL A 178 6.70 2.43 -20.46
CA VAL A 178 5.37 3.02 -20.55
C VAL A 178 4.30 1.94 -20.47
N GLY A 179 3.51 1.97 -19.40
CA GLY A 179 2.39 1.06 -19.18
C GLY A 179 1.05 1.77 -19.18
N VAL A 180 -0.02 1.01 -19.44
CA VAL A 180 -1.38 1.39 -19.08
C VAL A 180 -1.91 0.38 -18.08
N GLU A 181 -2.59 0.86 -17.04
CA GLU A 181 -3.24 0.01 -16.05
C GLU A 181 -4.72 0.37 -15.95
N ILE A 182 -5.58 -0.62 -16.12
CA ILE A 182 -7.03 -0.46 -16.20
C ILE A 182 -7.75 -1.54 -15.38
N PRO A 183 -8.88 -1.21 -14.73
CA PRO A 183 -9.76 -2.22 -14.17
C PRO A 183 -10.55 -2.95 -15.27
N ALA A 184 -10.86 -4.22 -15.05
CA ALA A 184 -11.83 -4.95 -15.85
C ALA A 184 -13.24 -4.63 -15.36
N LEU A 185 -13.84 -3.57 -15.92
CA LEU A 185 -15.17 -3.06 -15.57
C LEU A 185 -16.28 -3.86 -16.30
N PRO A 186 -17.08 -4.69 -15.60
CA PRO A 186 -18.21 -5.38 -16.24
C PRO A 186 -19.13 -4.40 -16.98
N GLY A 187 -19.61 -4.80 -18.17
CA GLY A 187 -20.44 -3.95 -19.02
C GLY A 187 -19.69 -2.90 -19.85
N LYS A 188 -18.35 -2.83 -19.79
CA LYS A 188 -17.51 -1.88 -20.55
C LYS A 188 -16.54 -2.54 -21.53
N GLU A 189 -16.89 -3.71 -22.04
CA GLU A 189 -15.99 -4.49 -22.89
C GLU A 189 -15.63 -3.77 -24.19
N GLU A 190 -16.60 -3.18 -24.88
CA GLU A 190 -16.40 -2.51 -26.16
C GLU A 190 -15.52 -1.27 -26.02
N GLU A 191 -15.82 -0.39 -25.07
CA GLU A 191 -15.00 0.81 -24.81
C GLU A 191 -13.58 0.43 -24.38
N THR A 192 -13.43 -0.66 -23.62
CA THR A 192 -12.12 -1.15 -23.22
C THR A 192 -11.34 -1.73 -24.40
N ARG A 193 -11.99 -2.48 -25.30
CA ARG A 193 -11.35 -2.99 -26.53
C ARG A 193 -10.93 -1.86 -27.47
N GLU A 194 -11.72 -0.80 -27.57
CA GLU A 194 -11.37 0.39 -28.34
C GLU A 194 -10.10 1.05 -27.78
N LEU A 195 -10.03 1.25 -26.46
CA LEU A 195 -8.82 1.75 -25.80
C LEU A 195 -7.63 0.83 -26.07
N ILE A 196 -7.77 -0.48 -25.87
CA ILE A 196 -6.67 -1.44 -26.09
C ILE A 196 -6.16 -1.38 -27.54
N SER A 197 -7.06 -1.27 -28.51
CA SER A 197 -6.70 -1.08 -29.93
C SER A 197 -5.94 0.22 -30.15
N PHE A 198 -6.40 1.32 -29.54
CA PHE A 198 -5.70 2.61 -29.60
C PHE A 198 -4.27 2.49 -29.02
N LEU A 199 -4.07 1.71 -27.96
CA LEU A 199 -2.77 1.58 -27.31
C LEU A 199 -1.76 0.72 -28.08
N LYS A 200 -2.18 -0.04 -29.11
CA LYS A 200 -1.29 -0.86 -29.92
C LYS A 200 -0.13 -0.03 -30.49
N GLY A 201 1.10 -0.46 -30.21
CA GLY A 201 2.34 0.23 -30.61
C GLY A 201 2.68 1.50 -29.82
N ARG A 202 1.87 1.91 -28.85
CA ARG A 202 2.06 3.15 -28.06
C ARG A 202 2.53 2.90 -26.62
N ILE A 203 2.48 1.65 -26.15
CA ILE A 203 2.85 1.23 -24.79
C ILE A 203 3.73 -0.02 -24.84
N ASP A 204 4.47 -0.25 -23.77
CA ASP A 204 5.34 -1.42 -23.63
C ASP A 204 4.64 -2.60 -22.93
N PHE A 205 3.60 -2.32 -22.12
CA PHE A 205 2.75 -3.33 -21.48
C PHE A 205 1.40 -2.78 -21.02
N LEU A 206 0.41 -3.68 -20.88
CA LEU A 206 -0.91 -3.44 -20.31
C LEU A 206 -1.07 -4.21 -19.00
N ASN A 207 -1.59 -3.57 -17.96
CA ASN A 207 -2.04 -4.21 -16.74
C ASN A 207 -3.56 -4.15 -16.67
N ILE A 208 -4.19 -5.32 -16.55
CA ILE A 208 -5.63 -5.44 -16.32
C ILE A 208 -5.80 -5.90 -14.88
N ASN A 209 -6.56 -5.16 -14.08
CA ASN A 209 -6.86 -5.53 -12.71
C ASN A 209 -8.27 -6.09 -12.62
N GLU A 210 -8.44 -7.20 -11.89
CA GLU A 210 -9.75 -7.60 -11.39
C GLU A 210 -10.29 -6.45 -10.53
N LEU A 211 -11.56 -6.08 -10.77
CA LEU A 211 -12.20 -4.96 -10.11
C LEU A 211 -12.55 -5.35 -8.68
N GLU A 212 -12.14 -4.52 -7.74
CA GLU A 212 -12.35 -4.72 -6.30
C GLU A 212 -13.38 -3.72 -5.79
N LEU A 213 -14.35 -4.22 -5.03
CA LEU A 213 -15.25 -3.40 -4.24
C LEU A 213 -14.45 -2.76 -3.10
N ALA A 214 -14.38 -1.43 -3.07
CA ALA A 214 -13.75 -0.71 -1.96
C ALA A 214 -14.81 -0.20 -0.98
N ASP A 215 -14.50 -0.25 0.31
CA ASP A 215 -15.36 0.29 1.36
C ASP A 215 -15.20 1.82 1.46
N ASN A 216 -15.98 2.54 0.67
CA ASN A 216 -16.02 4.01 0.66
C ASN A 216 -17.37 4.57 0.17
N GLU A 217 -17.57 5.88 0.31
CA GLU A 217 -18.82 6.54 -0.11
C GLU A 217 -19.11 6.42 -1.61
N VAL A 218 -18.07 6.36 -2.45
CA VAL A 218 -18.23 6.28 -3.90
C VAL A 218 -18.91 4.96 -4.26
N TRP A 219 -18.39 3.84 -3.77
CA TRP A 219 -18.97 2.52 -4.02
C TRP A 219 -20.35 2.36 -3.41
N ARG A 220 -20.58 2.86 -2.18
CA ARG A 220 -21.92 2.82 -1.57
C ARG A 220 -22.97 3.49 -2.47
N ARG A 221 -22.65 4.68 -3.00
CA ARG A 221 -23.53 5.39 -3.94
C ARG A 221 -23.70 4.67 -5.27
N GLU A 222 -22.66 4.00 -5.78
CA GLU A 222 -22.79 3.22 -7.02
C GLU A 222 -23.61 1.95 -6.83
N GLN A 223 -23.48 1.26 -5.69
CA GLN A 223 -24.28 0.08 -5.37
C GLN A 223 -25.77 0.42 -5.14
N GLU A 224 -26.06 1.59 -4.57
CA GLU A 224 -27.43 2.13 -4.49
C GLU A 224 -28.05 2.36 -5.88
N ARG A 225 -27.22 2.70 -6.87
CA ARG A 225 -27.65 2.98 -8.25
C ARG A 225 -27.73 1.72 -9.12
N ASP A 226 -26.84 0.77 -8.89
CA ASP A 226 -26.73 -0.46 -9.66
C ASP A 226 -26.55 -1.65 -8.71
N SER A 227 -27.65 -2.33 -8.43
CA SER A 227 -27.70 -3.52 -7.57
C SER A 227 -26.97 -4.74 -8.17
N SER A 228 -26.53 -4.66 -9.43
CA SER A 228 -25.69 -5.70 -10.04
C SER A 228 -24.22 -5.61 -9.62
N LEU A 229 -23.78 -4.46 -9.07
CA LEU A 229 -22.43 -4.26 -8.52
C LEU A 229 -22.26 -4.98 -7.18
N ARG A 230 -22.10 -6.30 -7.26
CA ARG A 230 -21.87 -7.17 -6.11
C ARG A 230 -20.59 -7.97 -6.26
N THR A 231 -20.04 -8.37 -5.12
CA THR A 231 -18.92 -9.29 -5.09
C THR A 231 -19.30 -10.66 -5.65
N LYS A 232 -18.32 -11.42 -6.12
CA LYS A 232 -18.54 -12.78 -6.65
C LYS A 232 -18.98 -13.78 -5.58
N ASP A 233 -18.52 -13.59 -4.35
CA ASP A 233 -18.88 -14.38 -3.17
C ASP A 233 -18.72 -13.54 -1.88
N GLY A 234 -19.03 -14.12 -0.72
CA GLY A 234 -18.96 -13.46 0.58
C GLY A 234 -17.55 -13.32 1.17
N PHE A 235 -16.52 -13.91 0.55
CA PHE A 235 -15.13 -13.91 1.04
C PHE A 235 -14.17 -13.08 0.19
N SER A 236 -14.62 -12.65 -1.00
CA SER A 236 -13.81 -11.94 -1.99
C SER A 236 -14.35 -10.55 -2.24
N TYR A 237 -13.48 -9.55 -2.27
CA TYR A 237 -13.81 -8.19 -2.72
C TYR A 237 -13.94 -8.07 -4.24
N ALA A 238 -13.59 -9.10 -5.02
CA ALA A 238 -13.73 -9.08 -6.47
C ALA A 238 -15.19 -8.94 -6.94
N ILE A 239 -15.45 -8.01 -7.85
CA ILE A 239 -16.76 -7.80 -8.48
C ILE A 239 -17.09 -8.94 -9.45
N LYS A 240 -18.33 -9.43 -9.37
CA LYS A 240 -18.84 -10.50 -10.25
C LYS A 240 -18.70 -10.10 -11.74
N GLY A 241 -18.22 -11.02 -12.58
CA GLY A 241 -18.04 -10.79 -14.02
C GLY A 241 -16.73 -10.10 -14.42
N SER A 242 -15.98 -9.56 -13.44
CA SER A 242 -14.72 -8.85 -13.71
C SER A 242 -13.62 -9.81 -14.17
N GLU A 243 -13.53 -11.00 -13.59
CA GLU A 243 -12.52 -12.01 -13.97
C GLU A 243 -12.74 -12.53 -15.40
N GLU A 244 -13.99 -12.84 -15.76
CA GLU A 244 -14.35 -13.31 -17.09
C GLU A 244 -14.02 -12.26 -18.15
N LEU A 245 -14.37 -11.00 -17.87
CA LEU A 245 -14.03 -9.88 -18.75
C LEU A 245 -12.52 -9.71 -18.87
N ALA A 246 -11.78 -9.74 -17.76
CA ALA A 246 -10.33 -9.58 -17.77
C ALA A 246 -9.64 -10.66 -18.61
N LYS A 247 -10.11 -11.91 -18.56
CA LYS A 247 -9.60 -13.01 -19.40
C LYS A 247 -9.89 -12.77 -20.88
N ARG A 248 -11.08 -12.28 -21.24
CA ARG A 248 -11.41 -11.92 -22.64
C ARG A 248 -10.53 -10.78 -23.15
N LEU A 249 -10.35 -9.73 -22.35
CA LEU A 249 -9.48 -8.59 -22.69
C LEU A 249 -7.99 -8.99 -22.77
N LEU A 250 -7.55 -9.92 -21.93
CA LEU A 250 -6.22 -10.51 -22.00
C LEU A 250 -6.00 -11.25 -23.33
N GLN A 251 -6.96 -12.07 -23.76
CA GLN A 251 -6.87 -12.75 -25.06
C GLN A 251 -6.88 -11.74 -26.22
N TYR A 252 -7.76 -10.74 -26.15
CA TYR A 252 -7.85 -9.69 -27.15
C TYR A 252 -6.52 -8.91 -27.30
N SER A 253 -5.96 -8.41 -26.19
CA SER A 253 -4.67 -7.70 -26.19
C SER A 253 -3.51 -8.58 -26.65
N SER A 254 -3.54 -9.88 -26.32
CA SER A 254 -2.57 -10.86 -26.79
C SER A 254 -2.61 -11.07 -28.31
N GLY A 255 -3.81 -11.04 -28.90
CA GLY A 255 -4.02 -11.04 -30.35
C GLY A 255 -3.38 -9.85 -31.05
N LEU A 256 -3.38 -8.68 -30.39
CA LEU A 256 -2.77 -7.44 -30.88
C LEU A 256 -1.26 -7.34 -30.62
N GLY A 257 -0.65 -8.32 -29.96
CA GLY A 257 0.78 -8.31 -29.65
C GLY A 257 1.17 -7.39 -28.49
N ILE A 258 0.22 -6.98 -27.63
CA ILE A 258 0.49 -6.15 -26.45
C ILE A 258 0.81 -7.05 -25.25
N ARG A 259 1.99 -6.89 -24.64
CA ARG A 259 2.33 -7.65 -23.42
C ARG A 259 1.35 -7.28 -22.33
N THR A 260 0.67 -8.25 -21.76
CA THR A 260 -0.42 -7.99 -20.81
C THR A 260 -0.28 -8.82 -19.56
N HIS A 261 -0.48 -8.21 -18.39
CA HIS A 261 -0.60 -8.90 -17.11
C HIS A 261 -2.00 -8.67 -16.54
N TYR A 262 -2.75 -9.75 -16.37
CA TYR A 262 -4.01 -9.75 -15.62
C TYR A 262 -3.71 -10.05 -14.15
N CYS A 263 -3.88 -9.05 -13.28
CA CYS A 263 -3.71 -9.14 -11.83
C CYS A 263 -5.06 -9.41 -11.14
N THR A 264 -5.18 -10.54 -10.46
CA THR A 264 -6.37 -10.93 -9.69
C THR A 264 -6.38 -10.30 -8.30
N CYS A 265 -7.55 -10.23 -7.66
CA CYS A 265 -7.67 -9.84 -6.25
C CYS A 265 -6.92 -10.83 -5.35
N THR A 266 -7.04 -12.13 -5.65
CA THR A 266 -6.31 -13.19 -4.94
C THR A 266 -4.79 -12.99 -4.96
N LEU A 267 -4.22 -12.54 -6.08
CA LEU A 267 -2.80 -12.20 -6.16
C LEU A 267 -2.46 -11.03 -5.22
N LYS A 268 -3.27 -9.97 -5.21
CA LYS A 268 -3.03 -8.77 -4.38
C LYS A 268 -3.04 -9.14 -2.90
N ASP A 269 -4.05 -9.88 -2.45
CA ASP A 269 -4.25 -10.20 -1.04
C ASP A 269 -3.30 -11.31 -0.57
N ARG A 270 -3.34 -12.48 -1.20
CA ARG A 270 -2.62 -13.67 -0.71
C ARG A 270 -1.13 -13.65 -1.00
N VAL A 271 -0.68 -12.85 -1.97
CA VAL A 271 0.72 -12.83 -2.38
C VAL A 271 1.37 -11.48 -2.13
N GLN A 272 0.86 -10.40 -2.74
CA GLN A 272 1.55 -9.10 -2.69
C GLN A 272 1.56 -8.52 -1.27
N LEU A 273 0.39 -8.45 -0.62
CA LEU A 273 0.27 -7.97 0.75
C LEU A 273 0.98 -8.90 1.73
N ALA A 274 0.70 -10.20 1.68
CA ALA A 274 1.33 -11.19 2.56
C ALA A 274 2.87 -11.16 2.49
N LYS A 275 3.46 -11.08 1.29
CA LYS A 275 4.93 -10.98 1.13
C LYS A 275 5.46 -9.67 1.70
N ARG A 276 4.77 -8.55 1.53
CA ARG A 276 5.18 -7.25 2.11
C ARG A 276 5.14 -7.29 3.64
N VAL A 277 4.06 -7.82 4.20
CA VAL A 277 3.87 -8.03 5.65
C VAL A 277 5.01 -8.91 6.21
N LEU A 278 5.29 -10.05 5.58
CA LEU A 278 6.37 -10.95 6.01
C LEU A 278 7.77 -10.31 5.93
N ARG A 279 8.06 -9.54 4.87
CA ARG A 279 9.34 -8.81 4.76
C ARG A 279 9.48 -7.80 5.88
N ARG A 280 8.41 -7.05 6.15
CA ARG A 280 8.39 -6.10 7.24
C ARG A 280 8.60 -6.76 8.60
N ALA A 281 7.85 -7.82 8.89
CA ALA A 281 7.97 -8.60 10.12
C ALA A 281 9.41 -9.03 10.41
N LYS A 282 10.12 -9.57 9.40
CA LYS A 282 11.51 -10.02 9.53
C LYS A 282 12.48 -8.93 9.98
N ASN A 283 12.22 -7.69 9.58
CA ASN A 283 13.09 -6.55 9.90
C ASN A 283 12.71 -5.84 11.19
N ILE A 284 11.42 -5.79 11.54
CA ILE A 284 10.93 -5.05 12.71
C ILE A 284 10.80 -5.92 13.97
N ARG A 285 10.85 -7.25 13.83
CA ARG A 285 10.73 -8.15 14.98
C ARG A 285 11.86 -7.90 15.99
N LEU A 286 11.50 -7.91 17.26
CA LEU A 286 12.47 -7.95 18.34
C LEU A 286 13.02 -9.36 18.48
N GLN A 287 14.19 -9.50 19.08
CA GLN A 287 14.79 -10.81 19.37
C GLN A 287 13.91 -11.69 20.29
N THR A 288 12.98 -11.07 21.01
CA THR A 288 12.03 -11.73 21.92
C THR A 288 10.71 -12.11 21.27
N ASP A 289 10.46 -11.68 20.03
CA ASP A 289 9.19 -11.92 19.35
C ASP A 289 9.14 -13.35 18.80
N ILE A 290 7.95 -13.95 18.86
CA ILE A 290 7.63 -15.16 18.11
C ILE A 290 6.92 -14.72 16.83
N MET A 291 7.47 -15.10 15.67
CA MET A 291 6.89 -14.78 14.37
C MET A 291 6.30 -16.06 13.76
N ASP A 292 5.03 -16.01 13.36
CA ASP A 292 4.40 -17.13 12.64
C ASP A 292 4.76 -17.16 11.15
N LYS A 293 4.17 -18.09 10.39
CA LYS A 293 4.45 -18.27 8.96
C LYS A 293 3.84 -17.17 8.08
N GLU A 294 2.79 -16.50 8.56
CA GLU A 294 2.14 -15.34 7.92
C GLU A 294 2.86 -14.02 8.23
N GLY A 295 3.72 -14.00 9.25
CA GLY A 295 4.49 -12.84 9.69
C GLY A 295 3.87 -12.09 10.87
N MET A 296 2.84 -12.62 11.53
CA MET A 296 2.31 -12.02 12.76
C MET A 296 3.31 -12.14 13.89
N LEU A 297 3.33 -11.16 14.78
CA LEU A 297 4.27 -11.10 15.89
C LEU A 297 3.53 -11.30 17.21
N THR A 298 3.85 -12.39 17.90
CA THR A 298 3.38 -12.67 19.26
C THR A 298 4.42 -12.20 20.27
N ARG A 299 3.99 -11.37 21.21
CA ARG A 299 4.83 -10.67 22.19
C ARG A 299 4.22 -10.73 23.58
N GLY A 300 5.07 -10.67 24.59
CA GLY A 300 4.65 -10.30 25.94
C GLY A 300 4.59 -8.79 26.09
N ALA A 301 3.56 -8.26 26.75
CA ALA A 301 3.38 -6.83 26.96
C ALA A 301 3.04 -6.53 28.42
N VAL A 302 3.59 -5.43 28.94
CA VAL A 302 3.25 -4.86 30.25
C VAL A 302 2.72 -3.46 30.05
N TYR A 303 1.52 -3.23 30.57
CA TYR A 303 0.80 -1.97 30.46
C TYR A 303 0.67 -1.29 31.83
N LEU A 304 0.67 0.04 31.81
CA LEU A 304 0.11 0.81 32.92
C LEU A 304 -1.41 0.54 32.99
N PRO A 305 -2.04 0.51 34.17
CA PRO A 305 -3.50 0.32 34.27
C PRO A 305 -4.29 1.36 33.48
N SER A 306 -3.81 2.60 33.48
CA SER A 306 -4.39 3.70 32.72
C SER A 306 -4.26 3.52 31.19
N LEU A 307 -3.41 2.61 30.73
CA LEU A 307 -3.14 2.30 29.32
C LEU A 307 -3.44 0.84 29.00
N LYS A 308 -4.31 0.19 29.77
CA LYS A 308 -4.81 -1.14 29.43
C LYS A 308 -5.51 -1.09 28.05
N PRO A 309 -5.12 -1.95 27.09
CA PRO A 309 -5.80 -2.04 25.80
C PRO A 309 -7.28 -2.37 25.98
N GLY A 310 -8.12 -1.67 25.24
CA GLY A 310 -9.58 -1.81 25.28
C GLY A 310 -10.23 -0.86 24.27
N PHE A 311 -11.56 -0.71 24.36
CA PHE A 311 -12.29 0.21 23.48
C PHE A 311 -11.75 1.64 23.62
N GLY A 312 -11.37 2.26 22.50
CA GLY A 312 -10.84 3.62 22.47
C GLY A 312 -9.34 3.76 22.82
N TYR A 313 -8.60 2.66 23.03
CA TYR A 313 -7.17 2.70 23.36
C TYR A 313 -6.34 3.56 22.40
N ARG A 314 -6.50 3.36 21.09
CA ARG A 314 -5.81 4.16 20.04
C ARG A 314 -6.20 5.63 20.08
N LYS A 315 -7.47 5.94 20.38
CA LYS A 315 -7.94 7.33 20.53
C LYS A 315 -7.30 7.99 21.75
N LYS A 316 -7.15 7.24 22.85
CA LYS A 316 -6.45 7.69 24.06
C LYS A 316 -4.97 7.96 23.78
N LEU A 317 -4.27 7.07 23.06
CA LEU A 317 -2.86 7.28 22.71
C LEU A 317 -2.64 8.50 21.79
N SER A 318 -3.58 8.75 20.89
CA SER A 318 -3.51 9.89 19.97
C SER A 318 -3.90 11.23 20.62
N SER A 319 -4.70 11.23 21.68
CA SER A 319 -5.05 12.45 22.42
C SER A 319 -3.97 12.92 23.39
N LEU A 320 -2.99 12.08 23.74
CA LEU A 320 -1.90 12.46 24.64
C LEU A 320 -0.95 13.47 23.99
N ASN A 321 -0.66 14.55 24.72
CA ASN A 321 0.30 15.54 24.27
C ASN A 321 1.76 15.06 24.46
N PRO A 322 2.76 15.72 23.83
CA PRO A 322 4.15 15.28 23.89
C PRO A 322 4.73 15.21 25.32
N LEU A 323 4.34 16.11 26.22
CA LEU A 323 4.82 16.12 27.61
C LEU A 323 4.26 14.95 28.41
N GLU A 324 2.97 14.63 28.23
CA GLU A 324 2.34 13.46 28.85
C GLU A 324 2.99 12.17 28.38
N LYS A 325 3.21 12.03 27.06
CA LYS A 325 3.92 10.87 26.50
C LYS A 325 5.31 10.74 27.11
N GLN A 326 6.06 11.85 27.24
CA GLN A 326 7.40 11.82 27.83
C GLN A 326 7.38 11.40 29.30
N LYS A 327 6.41 11.87 30.10
CA LYS A 327 6.23 11.43 31.50
C LYS A 327 5.94 9.94 31.59
N ILE A 328 5.05 9.43 30.74
CA ILE A 328 4.71 8.00 30.67
C ILE A 328 5.95 7.18 30.29
N LEU A 329 6.71 7.61 29.27
CA LEU A 329 7.93 6.91 28.84
C LEU A 329 9.00 6.85 29.93
N LYS A 330 9.18 7.94 30.70
CA LYS A 330 10.08 7.93 31.87
C LYS A 330 9.62 6.92 32.91
N LYS A 331 8.32 6.89 33.22
CA LYS A 331 7.73 5.92 34.17
C LYS A 331 7.93 4.48 33.69
N LEU A 332 7.66 4.19 32.42
CA LEU A 332 7.90 2.87 31.81
C LEU A 332 9.39 2.48 31.85
N GLY A 333 10.30 3.45 31.69
CA GLY A 333 11.74 3.23 31.85
C GLY A 333 12.13 2.76 33.24
N SER A 334 11.65 3.43 34.28
CA SER A 334 11.89 3.02 35.67
C SER A 334 11.31 1.63 35.97
N ILE A 335 10.10 1.35 35.48
CA ILE A 335 9.44 0.05 35.66
C ILE A 335 10.21 -1.06 34.96
N ARG A 336 10.62 -0.84 33.71
CA ARG A 336 11.45 -1.78 32.94
C ARG A 336 12.72 -2.15 33.71
N ASP A 337 13.41 -1.16 34.27
CA ASP A 337 14.64 -1.39 35.01
C ASP A 337 14.39 -2.11 36.35
N CYS A 338 13.23 -1.89 36.97
CA CYS A 338 12.78 -2.65 38.15
C CYS A 338 12.53 -4.13 37.80
N ILE A 339 11.72 -4.38 36.77
CA ILE A 339 11.43 -5.73 36.26
C ILE A 339 12.73 -6.46 35.94
N ALA A 340 13.67 -5.79 35.27
CA ALA A 340 14.97 -6.36 34.92
C ALA A 340 15.75 -6.81 36.15
N ARG A 341 15.84 -5.96 37.20
CA ARG A 341 16.56 -6.27 38.44
C ARG A 341 15.91 -7.39 39.23
N GLU A 342 14.61 -7.30 39.47
CA GLU A 342 13.87 -8.26 40.31
C GLU A 342 13.83 -9.68 39.72
N ASN A 343 13.87 -9.78 38.38
CA ASN A 343 13.78 -11.05 37.68
C ASN A 343 15.12 -11.51 37.09
N SER A 344 16.23 -10.83 37.43
CA SER A 344 17.57 -11.10 36.90
C SER A 344 17.62 -11.17 35.36
N LEU A 345 16.85 -10.31 34.69
CA LEU A 345 16.75 -10.28 33.23
C LEU A 345 17.77 -9.31 32.64
N GLN A 346 18.39 -9.70 31.53
CA GLN A 346 19.19 -8.77 30.74
C GLN A 346 18.30 -7.64 30.20
N LYS A 347 18.77 -6.39 30.29
CA LYS A 347 18.02 -5.21 29.80
C LYS A 347 17.64 -5.32 28.31
N GLY A 348 18.42 -6.06 27.52
CA GLY A 348 18.12 -6.33 26.11
C GLY A 348 16.88 -7.19 25.85
N LEU A 349 16.24 -7.76 26.89
CA LEU A 349 15.02 -8.57 26.75
C LEU A 349 13.74 -7.77 27.00
N LEU A 350 13.85 -6.50 27.39
CA LEU A 350 12.71 -5.63 27.73
C LEU A 350 12.81 -4.33 26.92
N PHE A 351 11.84 -4.08 26.06
CA PHE A 351 11.82 -2.96 25.13
C PHE A 351 10.70 -1.99 25.48
N ILE A 352 10.92 -0.69 25.29
CA ILE A 352 9.85 0.30 25.42
C ILE A 352 9.29 0.58 24.03
N ASP A 353 8.03 0.22 23.83
CA ASP A 353 7.26 0.58 22.65
C ASP A 353 6.73 2.01 22.85
N LYS A 354 7.29 2.94 22.08
CA LYS A 354 7.00 4.38 22.21
C LYS A 354 5.68 4.77 21.56
N ASP A 355 5.21 3.99 20.59
CA ASP A 355 4.00 4.27 19.84
C ASP A 355 2.77 3.81 20.62
N LYS A 356 2.88 2.66 21.29
CA LYS A 356 1.83 2.11 22.15
C LYS A 356 2.07 2.36 23.64
N LEU A 357 3.15 3.02 24.05
CA LEU A 357 3.42 3.35 25.45
C LEU A 357 3.30 2.14 26.40
N ARG A 358 4.03 1.07 26.08
CA ARG A 358 4.06 -0.19 26.84
C ARG A 358 5.47 -0.76 26.89
N ILE A 359 5.71 -1.72 27.79
CA ILE A 359 6.93 -2.53 27.76
C ILE A 359 6.63 -3.81 26.98
N VAL A 360 7.53 -4.21 26.09
CA VAL A 360 7.43 -5.39 25.23
C VAL A 360 8.58 -6.35 25.55
N THR A 361 8.28 -7.65 25.61
CA THR A 361 9.22 -8.74 25.90
C THR A 361 8.72 -10.06 25.30
N SER A 362 9.33 -11.20 25.64
CA SER A 362 8.84 -12.49 25.17
C SER A 362 7.60 -12.94 25.93
N SER A 363 6.75 -13.74 25.29
CA SER A 363 5.58 -14.34 25.92
C SER A 363 5.95 -15.21 27.13
N ALA A 364 7.09 -15.91 27.07
CA ALA A 364 7.60 -16.72 28.17
C ALA A 364 8.03 -15.86 29.38
N ILE A 365 8.70 -14.73 29.13
CA ILE A 365 9.15 -13.82 30.19
C ILE A 365 7.94 -13.18 30.87
N VAL A 366 6.98 -12.64 30.10
CA VAL A 366 5.83 -11.93 30.69
C VAL A 366 4.98 -12.84 31.59
N ARG A 367 4.86 -14.14 31.28
CA ARG A 367 4.17 -15.11 32.15
C ARG A 367 4.84 -15.28 33.52
N ARG A 368 6.16 -15.13 33.60
CA ARG A 368 6.97 -15.38 34.81
C ARG A 368 7.24 -14.13 35.65
N ILE A 369 7.21 -12.95 35.04
CA ILE A 369 7.44 -11.69 35.77
C ILE A 369 6.38 -11.56 36.86
N ARG A 370 6.84 -11.50 38.12
CA ARG A 370 6.03 -11.01 39.25
C ARG A 370 6.06 -9.49 39.21
N LEU A 371 4.91 -8.85 39.04
CA LEU A 371 4.82 -7.39 39.03
C LEU A 371 4.37 -6.87 40.39
N MET A 372 4.90 -5.70 40.76
CA MET A 372 4.32 -4.85 41.80
C MET A 372 2.83 -4.59 41.51
N ALA A 373 2.03 -4.38 42.56
CA ALA A 373 0.59 -4.15 42.45
C ALA A 373 0.25 -3.04 41.43
N GLY A 374 -0.73 -3.30 40.56
CA GLY A 374 -1.26 -2.32 39.62
C GLY A 374 -0.54 -2.23 38.27
N PHE A 375 -0.14 -3.34 37.67
CA PHE A 375 0.25 -3.40 36.25
C PHE A 375 -0.44 -4.56 35.56
N GLU A 376 -0.68 -4.42 34.26
CA GLU A 376 -1.43 -5.39 33.47
C GLU A 376 -0.49 -6.10 32.51
N ARG A 377 -0.43 -7.44 32.62
CA ARG A 377 0.38 -8.31 31.75
C ARG A 377 -0.52 -8.87 30.67
N ALA A 378 -0.03 -8.92 29.45
CA ALA A 378 -0.73 -9.58 28.37
C ALA A 378 0.22 -10.27 27.41
N ILE A 379 -0.30 -11.26 26.69
CA ILE A 379 0.28 -11.74 25.44
C ILE A 379 -0.52 -11.12 24.31
N VAL A 380 0.19 -10.52 23.36
CA VAL A 380 -0.40 -9.80 22.25
C VAL A 380 0.12 -10.39 20.95
N THR A 381 -0.79 -10.76 20.06
CA THR A 381 -0.47 -11.06 18.66
C THR A 381 -0.87 -9.85 17.84
N GLU A 382 0.07 -9.31 17.06
CA GLU A 382 -0.15 -8.10 16.27
C GLU A 382 0.35 -8.23 14.83
N TYR A 383 -0.33 -7.53 13.92
CA TYR A 383 0.15 -7.33 12.56
C TYR A 383 1.47 -6.56 12.58
N PRO A 384 2.45 -6.91 11.74
CA PRO A 384 3.73 -6.20 11.66
C PRO A 384 3.62 -4.90 10.84
N THR A 385 2.45 -4.24 10.79
CA THR A 385 2.23 -2.95 10.12
C THR A 385 2.71 -1.79 10.98
N PHE A 386 2.72 -0.57 10.44
CA PHE A 386 3.14 0.60 11.20
C PHE A 386 2.29 0.85 12.46
N ASP A 387 0.98 0.63 12.39
CA ASP A 387 0.07 0.78 13.52
C ASP A 387 0.04 -0.43 14.47
N ALA A 388 0.80 -1.47 14.13
CA ALA A 388 0.90 -2.74 14.84
C ALA A 388 -0.48 -3.27 15.28
N LEU A 389 -1.44 -3.45 14.36
CA LEU A 389 -2.81 -3.81 14.73
C LEU A 389 -2.88 -5.07 15.60
N GLU A 390 -3.40 -4.93 16.82
CA GLU A 390 -3.64 -6.06 17.71
C GLU A 390 -4.71 -6.98 17.12
N LEU A 391 -4.36 -8.25 16.95
CA LEU A 391 -5.28 -9.32 16.55
C LEU A 391 -5.90 -9.98 17.78
N GLU A 392 -5.05 -10.31 18.75
CA GLU A 392 -5.44 -11.00 19.97
C GLU A 392 -4.69 -10.39 21.16
N VAL A 393 -5.39 -10.29 22.30
CA VAL A 393 -4.84 -9.80 23.57
C VAL A 393 -5.32 -10.71 24.69
N GLU A 394 -4.42 -11.56 25.21
CA GLU A 394 -4.65 -12.45 26.36
C GLU A 394 -4.08 -11.79 27.61
N PHE A 395 -4.93 -11.26 28.50
CA PHE A 395 -4.46 -10.75 29.80
C PHE A 395 -4.13 -11.90 30.76
N LEU A 396 -2.96 -11.82 31.38
CA LEU A 396 -2.47 -12.83 32.31
C LEU A 396 -2.89 -12.46 33.74
N ARG A 397 -3.58 -13.38 34.40
CA ARG A 397 -3.96 -13.25 35.82
C ARG A 397 -2.79 -13.56 36.74
#